data_AF-W7QD12-F1
#
_entry.id   AF-W7QD12-F1
#
_cell.length_a   1.000
_cell.length_b   1.000
_cell.length_c   1.000
_cell.angle_alpha   90.00
_cell.angle_beta   90.00
_cell.angle_gamma   90.00
#
_symmetry.space_group_name_H-M   'P 1'
#
loop_
_entity.id
_entity.type
_entity.pdbx_description
1 polymer ?
#
loop_
_entity_poly.entity_id
_entity_poly.type
_entity_poly.pdbx_seq_one_letter_code
_entity_poly.pdbx_strand_id
1 'polypeptide(L)'
;MSDHRIERDSMGELKVPHDALYGAQTQRAVNNFPVSGQAMPPAFIHAIARIKLAAARVNRDLKLLDGERAEAIADAAQAIIEAGTTPSSRWTSSRPVPAPRAT
;
A
#
# COMPACT_ATOMS: atom_id res chain seq x y z
N MET A 1 20.07 -8.23 -12.92
CA MET A 1 18.76 -8.02 -13.57
C MET A 1 18.04 -6.96 -12.76
N SER A 2 17.49 -5.96 -13.43
CA SER A 2 17.14 -4.67 -12.83
C SER A 2 16.24 -4.81 -11.60
N ASP A 3 16.82 -4.57 -10.42
CA ASP A 3 16.20 -4.71 -9.09
C ASP A 3 15.07 -3.69 -8.80
N HIS A 4 14.63 -2.97 -9.83
CA HIS A 4 13.79 -1.79 -9.74
C HIS A 4 12.80 -1.76 -10.91
N ARG A 5 11.56 -1.35 -10.65
CA ARG A 5 10.54 -0.99 -11.64
C ARG A 5 10.51 0.53 -11.85
N ILE A 6 10.07 0.98 -13.03
CA ILE A 6 9.88 2.41 -13.32
C ILE A 6 8.42 2.74 -13.05
N GLU A 7 8.20 3.72 -12.17
CA GLU A 7 6.88 4.27 -11.83
C GLU A 7 6.80 5.72 -12.32
N ARG A 8 5.62 6.17 -12.73
CA ARG A 8 5.39 7.54 -13.22
C ARG A 8 4.37 8.25 -12.35
N ASP A 9 4.76 9.41 -11.82
CA ASP A 9 3.85 10.37 -11.18
C ASP A 9 3.76 11.67 -12.01
N SER A 10 3.05 12.68 -11.50
CA SER A 10 2.95 13.99 -12.17
C SER A 10 4.28 14.76 -12.23
N MET A 11 5.29 14.34 -11.47
CA MET A 11 6.64 14.93 -11.44
C MET A 11 7.65 14.14 -12.29
N GLY A 12 7.22 13.12 -13.03
CA GLY A 12 8.04 12.35 -13.96
C GLY A 12 8.21 10.88 -13.58
N GLU A 13 9.23 10.25 -14.15
CA GLU A 13 9.56 8.84 -13.92
C GLU A 13 10.54 8.68 -12.75
N LEU A 14 10.35 7.63 -11.97
CA LEU A 14 11.19 7.30 -10.82
C LEU A 14 11.38 5.79 -10.70
N LYS A 15 12.60 5.37 -10.35
CA LYS A 15 12.91 3.97 -10.06
C LYS A 15 12.44 3.63 -8.65
N VAL A 16 11.66 2.56 -8.53
CA VAL A 16 11.14 2.01 -7.28
C VAL A 16 11.61 0.56 -7.16
N PRO A 17 12.07 0.08 -5.99
CA PRO A 17 12.46 -1.32 -5.82
C PRO A 17 11.36 -2.27 -6.29
N HIS A 18 11.73 -3.35 -6.98
CA HIS A 18 10.77 -4.26 -7.59
C HIS A 18 9.78 -4.83 -6.55
N ASP A 19 10.30 -5.16 -5.37
CA ASP A 19 9.57 -5.82 -4.29
C ASP A 19 8.83 -4.86 -3.35
N ALA A 20 8.93 -3.55 -3.59
CA ALA A 20 8.22 -2.55 -2.80
C ALA A 20 6.72 -2.55 -3.17
N LEU A 21 5.86 -2.57 -2.14
CA LEU A 21 4.41 -2.42 -2.31
C LEU A 21 3.99 -0.96 -2.53
N TYR A 22 4.90 0.01 -2.39
CA TYR A 22 4.65 1.43 -2.61
C TYR A 22 5.06 1.89 -4.02
N GLY A 23 4.61 3.08 -4.43
CA GLY A 23 4.89 3.65 -5.76
C GLY A 23 5.79 4.89 -5.75
N ALA A 24 5.81 5.63 -6.86
CA ALA A 24 6.68 6.80 -7.07
C ALA A 24 6.57 7.87 -5.98
N GLN A 25 5.37 8.19 -5.52
CA GLN A 25 5.17 9.24 -4.50
C GLN A 25 5.88 8.91 -3.19
N THR A 26 5.76 7.67 -2.71
CA THR A 26 6.43 7.23 -1.48
C THR A 26 7.94 7.18 -1.66
N GLN A 27 8.42 6.69 -2.80
CA GLN A 27 9.86 6.69 -3.10
C GLN A 27 10.44 8.10 -3.14
N ARG A 28 9.68 9.06 -3.69
CA ARG A 28 10.08 10.47 -3.69
C ARG A 28 10.14 11.05 -2.28
N ALA A 29 9.19 10.69 -1.41
CA ALA A 29 9.24 11.06 0.00
C ALA A 29 10.48 10.49 0.71
N VAL A 30 10.83 9.22 0.43
CA VAL A 30 12.07 8.60 0.95
C VAL A 30 13.30 9.39 0.52
N ASN A 31 13.38 9.79 -0.76
CA ASN A 31 14.51 10.54 -1.29
C ASN A 31 14.57 11.99 -0.74
N ASN A 32 13.41 12.63 -0.55
CA ASN A 32 13.31 14.03 -0.14
C ASN A 32 13.45 14.24 1.37
N PHE A 33 13.10 13.24 2.19
CA PHE A 33 13.08 13.35 3.65
C PHE A 33 13.96 12.28 4.32
N PRO A 34 15.29 12.33 4.12
CA PRO A 34 16.22 11.37 4.75
C PRO A 34 16.34 11.56 6.28
N VAL A 35 15.72 12.60 6.84
CA VAL A 35 16.09 13.19 8.15
C VAL A 35 15.35 12.59 9.34
N SER A 36 14.21 11.90 9.19
CA SER A 36 13.44 11.51 10.39
C SER A 36 14.00 10.28 11.09
N GLY A 37 14.58 9.29 10.37
CA GLY A 37 15.03 8.01 10.94
C GLY A 37 13.93 7.21 11.69
N GLN A 38 12.70 7.72 11.68
CA GLN A 38 11.64 7.34 12.57
C GLN A 38 10.47 6.87 11.73
N ALA A 39 10.10 5.61 11.92
CA ALA A 39 8.99 5.00 11.20
C ALA A 39 7.66 5.66 11.61
N MET A 40 6.69 5.63 10.70
CA MET A 40 5.33 6.05 11.03
C MET A 40 4.76 5.20 12.17
N PRO A 41 4.08 5.81 13.16
CA PRO A 41 3.46 5.07 14.24
C PRO A 41 2.48 4.01 13.69
N PRO A 42 2.50 2.76 14.17
CA PRO A 42 1.60 1.71 13.67
C PRO A 42 0.12 2.08 13.81
N ALA A 43 -0.25 2.80 14.88
CA ALA A 43 -1.60 3.29 15.08
C ALA A 43 -2.08 4.20 13.93
N PHE A 44 -1.19 5.03 13.37
CA PHE A 44 -1.50 5.90 12.25
C PHE A 44 -1.72 5.09 10.96
N ILE A 45 -0.88 4.08 10.72
CA ILE A 45 -1.02 3.16 9.58
C ILE A 45 -2.37 2.42 9.65
N HIS A 46 -2.72 1.89 10.83
CA HIS A 46 -4.00 1.22 11.04
C HIS A 46 -5.20 2.16 10.90
N ALA A 47 -5.07 3.43 11.31
CA ALA A 47 -6.12 4.44 11.11
C ALA A 47 -6.39 4.66 9.61
N ILE A 48 -5.35 4.84 8.80
CA ILE A 48 -5.47 5.00 7.34
C ILE A 48 -6.09 3.74 6.72
N ALA A 49 -5.66 2.54 7.14
CA ALA A 49 -6.22 1.29 6.63
C ALA A 49 -7.73 1.20 6.89
N ARG A 50 -8.20 1.56 8.10
CA ARG A 50 -9.65 1.61 8.42
C ARG A 50 -10.41 2.61 7.55
N ILE A 51 -9.83 3.79 7.30
CA ILE A 51 -10.44 4.78 6.40
C ILE A 51 -10.58 4.22 4.99
N LYS A 52 -9.55 3.55 4.47
CA LYS A 52 -9.58 2.95 3.13
C LYS A 52 -10.56 1.79 3.02
N LEU A 53 -10.65 0.95 4.04
CA LEU A 53 -11.65 -0.12 4.14
C LEU A 53 -13.08 0.44 4.09
N ALA A 54 -13.36 1.46 4.89
CA ALA A 54 -14.68 2.11 4.92
C ALA A 54 -15.00 2.76 3.57
N ALA A 55 -14.05 3.49 2.98
CA ALA A 55 -14.23 4.13 1.69
C ALA A 55 -14.50 3.12 0.55
N ALA A 56 -13.78 1.99 0.52
CA ALA A 56 -13.99 0.95 -0.48
C ALA A 56 -15.41 0.36 -0.39
N ARG A 57 -15.87 0.03 0.82
CA ARG A 57 -17.23 -0.51 1.05
C ARG A 57 -18.32 0.48 0.67
N VAL A 58 -18.21 1.73 1.13
CA VAL A 58 -19.21 2.77 0.81
C VAL A 58 -19.24 3.05 -0.70
N ASN A 59 -18.08 3.13 -1.36
CA ASN A 59 -18.03 3.36 -2.80
C ASN A 59 -18.60 2.19 -3.61
N ARG A 60 -18.43 0.95 -3.14
CA ARG A 60 -19.07 -0.23 -3.73
C ARG A 60 -20.59 -0.16 -3.60
N ASP A 61 -21.09 0.15 -2.40
CA ASP A 61 -22.53 0.21 -2.12
C ASP A 61 -23.21 1.34 -2.92
N LEU A 62 -22.50 2.45 -3.13
CA LEU A 62 -22.91 3.55 -4.00
C LEU A 62 -22.68 3.29 -5.50
N LYS A 63 -22.11 2.14 -5.87
CA LYS A 63 -21.75 1.76 -7.26
C LYS A 63 -20.77 2.73 -7.93
N LEU A 64 -19.97 3.43 -7.13
CA LEU A 64 -18.87 4.30 -7.58
C LEU A 64 -17.56 3.55 -7.81
N LEU A 65 -17.48 2.31 -7.31
CA LEU A 65 -16.35 1.40 -7.48
C LEU A 65 -16.90 0.01 -7.82
N ASP A 66 -16.28 -0.66 -8.79
CA ASP A 66 -16.65 -2.03 -9.15
C ASP A 66 -16.37 -3.00 -7.98
N GLY A 67 -17.17 -4.07 -7.91
CA GLY A 67 -17.13 -5.01 -6.79
C GLY A 67 -15.76 -5.67 -6.62
N GLU A 68 -15.12 -6.08 -7.71
CA GLU A 68 -13.83 -6.77 -7.67
C GLU A 68 -12.73 -5.87 -7.08
N ARG A 69 -12.61 -4.63 -7.55
CA ARG A 69 -11.66 -3.67 -6.98
C ARG A 69 -12.01 -3.27 -5.56
N ALA A 70 -13.29 -3.14 -5.23
CA ALA A 70 -13.71 -2.81 -3.88
C ALA A 70 -13.31 -3.89 -2.88
N GLU A 71 -13.54 -5.17 -3.22
CA GLU A 71 -13.12 -6.30 -2.39
C GLU A 71 -11.61 -6.38 -2.29
N ALA A 72 -10.87 -6.25 -3.40
CA ALA A 72 -9.41 -6.28 -3.38
C ALA A 72 -8.81 -5.19 -2.45
N ILE A 73 -9.38 -3.97 -2.47
CA ILE A 73 -8.96 -2.89 -1.57
C ILE A 73 -9.35 -3.20 -0.12
N ALA A 74 -10.56 -3.73 0.10
CA ALA A 74 -11.05 -4.09 1.43
C ALA A 74 -10.17 -5.17 2.07
N ASP A 75 -9.85 -6.23 1.32
CA ASP A 75 -9.00 -7.33 1.77
C ASP A 75 -7.58 -6.86 2.10
N ALA A 76 -6.99 -6.02 1.25
CA ALA A 76 -5.68 -5.44 1.50
C ALA A 76 -5.68 -4.55 2.76
N ALA A 77 -6.71 -3.71 2.92
CA ALA A 77 -6.86 -2.86 4.10
C ALA A 77 -7.08 -3.69 5.38
N GLN A 78 -7.88 -4.75 5.30
CA GLN A 78 -8.13 -5.67 6.41
C GLN A 78 -6.85 -6.40 6.82
N ALA A 79 -6.05 -6.88 5.85
CA ALA A 79 -4.75 -7.49 6.11
C ALA A 79 -3.77 -6.53 6.83
N ILE A 80 -3.82 -5.23 6.54
CA ILE A 80 -3.02 -4.21 7.26
C ILE A 80 -3.50 -4.05 8.71
N ILE A 81 -4.81 -4.09 8.95
CA ILE A 81 -5.39 -3.95 10.29
C ILE A 81 -5.08 -5.18 11.15
N GLU A 82 -5.10 -6.37 10.55
CA GLU A 82 -4.81 -7.65 11.21
C GLU A 82 -3.32 -7.90 11.41
N ALA A 83 -2.47 -7.36 10.52
CA ALA A 83 -1.04 -7.27 10.76
C ALA A 83 -0.80 -6.35 11.96
N GLY A 84 -0.68 -6.94 13.16
CA GLY A 84 -0.50 -6.22 14.42
C GLY A 84 0.71 -5.26 14.43
N THR A 85 0.86 -4.52 15.54
CA THR A 85 1.80 -3.39 15.79
C THR A 85 3.29 -3.69 15.56
N THR A 86 3.66 -4.92 15.22
CA THR A 86 5.05 -5.26 14.92
C THR A 86 5.40 -4.62 13.56
N PRO A 87 6.49 -3.85 13.44
CA PRO A 87 7.00 -3.44 12.13
C PRO A 87 7.51 -4.70 11.44
N SER A 88 6.58 -5.45 10.88
CA SER A 88 6.86 -6.62 10.08
C SER A 88 7.57 -6.11 8.85
N SER A 89 8.78 -6.60 8.63
CA SER A 89 9.56 -6.40 7.42
C SER A 89 8.79 -6.67 6.12
N ARG A 90 7.56 -7.23 6.14
CA ARG A 90 6.69 -7.37 4.94
C ARG A 90 6.51 -6.11 4.10
N TRP A 91 6.53 -4.92 4.71
CA TRP A 91 6.34 -3.67 3.96
C TRP A 91 7.64 -3.11 3.38
N THR A 92 8.78 -3.60 3.86
CA THR A 92 10.14 -3.26 3.42
C THR A 92 10.88 -4.41 2.73
N SER A 93 10.34 -5.64 2.73
CA SER A 93 10.93 -6.84 2.13
C SER A 93 9.87 -7.76 1.48
N SER A 94 9.89 -7.81 0.14
CA SER A 94 9.98 -9.03 -0.68
C SER A 94 9.16 -10.28 -0.34
N ARG A 95 7.84 -10.17 -0.12
CA ARG A 95 6.93 -11.30 -0.41
C ARG A 95 5.63 -10.84 -1.08
N PRO A 96 5.12 -11.59 -2.07
CA PRO A 96 3.93 -11.21 -2.85
C PRO A 96 2.63 -11.27 -2.04
N VAL A 97 1.72 -10.36 -2.37
CA VAL A 97 0.31 -10.37 -1.92
C VAL A 97 -0.35 -11.67 -2.43
N PRO A 98 -1.08 -12.43 -1.60
CA PRO A 98 -1.80 -13.61 -2.08
C PRO A 98 -2.86 -13.18 -3.11
N ALA A 99 -2.81 -13.77 -4.30
CA ALA A 99 -3.79 -13.54 -5.36
C ALA A 99 -5.21 -13.88 -4.86
N PRO A 100 -6.24 -13.13 -5.29
CA PRO A 100 -7.63 -13.49 -4.98
C PRO A 100 -7.91 -14.89 -5.52
N ARG A 101 -8.45 -15.77 -4.65
CA ARG A 101 -8.84 -17.12 -5.06
C ARG A 101 -10.02 -16.99 -6.01
N ALA A 102 -9.78 -17.31 -7.29
CA ALA A 102 -10.84 -17.48 -8.26
C ALA A 102 -11.56 -18.82 -8.00
N THR A 103 -12.84 -18.74 -7.62
CA THR A 103 -13.86 -19.77 -7.80
C THR A 103 -15.15 -19.10 -8.21
#